data_AF-A0A959EYD2-F1
#
_entry.id   AF-A0A959EYD2-F1
#
_cell.length_a   1.000
_cell.length_b   1.000
_cell.length_c   1.000
_cell.angle_alpha   90.00
_cell.angle_beta   90.00
_cell.angle_gamma   90.00
#
_symmetry.space_group_name_H-M   'P 1'
#
loop_
_entity.id
_entity.type
_entity.pdbx_description
1 polymer ?
#
loop_
_entity_poly.entity_id
_entity_poly.type
_entity_poly.pdbx_seq_one_letter_code
_entity_poly.pdbx_strand_id
1 'polypeptide(L)'
;MRKTTTSLVIFLLAVFPLAAQLLYVSDNDEKLYRLNMEQCSYEFIVQMQIGGIFDITFHPNGKLYAVSWSSLYEVDTLTGGVSFVTDFGTTCSALTASG
;
A
#
# COMPACT_ATOMS: atom_id res chain seq x y z
N MET A 1 -45.81 8.30 -24.62
CA MET A 1 -45.01 8.58 -23.40
C MET A 1 -44.43 7.25 -22.91
N ARG A 2 -43.33 6.72 -23.45
CA ARG A 2 -41.91 7.12 -23.30
C ARG A 2 -41.47 7.14 -21.82
N LYS A 3 -41.33 5.96 -21.19
CA LYS A 3 -40.81 5.79 -19.81
C LYS A 3 -39.87 4.58 -19.60
N THR A 4 -39.40 3.92 -20.65
CA THR A 4 -38.50 2.74 -20.50
C THR A 4 -37.02 3.09 -20.65
N THR A 5 -36.67 4.24 -21.23
CA THR A 5 -35.26 4.59 -21.52
C THR A 5 -34.51 5.12 -20.29
N THR A 6 -35.20 5.68 -19.30
CA THR A 6 -34.56 6.31 -18.13
C THR A 6 -33.96 5.30 -17.15
N SER A 7 -34.51 4.08 -17.06
CA SER A 7 -34.05 3.05 -16.11
C SER A 7 -32.72 2.41 -16.52
N LEU A 8 -32.41 2.34 -17.82
CA LEU A 8 -31.18 1.74 -18.34
C LEU A 8 -29.95 2.66 -18.11
N VAL A 9 -30.17 3.98 -18.09
CA VAL A 9 -29.11 5.00 -17.93
C VAL A 9 -28.60 5.06 -16.49
N ILE A 10 -29.45 4.83 -15.50
CA ILE A 10 -29.07 4.84 -14.07
C ILE A 10 -28.24 3.59 -13.72
N PHE A 11 -28.51 2.45 -14.35
CA PHE A 11 -27.76 1.20 -14.11
C PHE A 11 -26.35 1.25 -14.75
N LEU A 12 -26.18 1.94 -15.88
CA LEU A 12 -24.87 2.07 -16.54
C LEU A 12 -23.87 2.98 -15.80
N LEU A 13 -24.36 3.93 -15.00
CA LEU A 13 -23.52 4.86 -14.22
C LEU A 13 -22.98 4.25 -12.91
N ALA A 14 -23.46 3.07 -12.52
CA ALA A 14 -23.06 2.40 -11.28
C ALA A 14 -21.87 1.42 -11.45
N VAL A 15 -21.28 1.34 -12.65
CA VAL A 15 -20.06 0.57 -12.87
C VAL A 15 -18.86 1.45 -12.54
N PHE A 16 -18.72 1.81 -11.26
CA PHE A 16 -17.40 2.21 -10.78
C PHE A 16 -16.52 0.97 -10.88
N PRO A 17 -15.36 1.03 -11.56
CA PRO A 17 -14.39 -0.05 -11.42
C PRO A 17 -14.10 -0.12 -9.92
N LEU A 18 -14.44 -1.26 -9.30
CA LEU A 18 -13.97 -1.59 -7.97
C LEU A 18 -12.45 -1.54 -8.08
N ALA A 19 -11.83 -0.45 -7.62
CA ALA A 19 -10.40 -0.27 -7.75
C ALA A 19 -9.75 -1.51 -7.12
N ALA A 20 -9.08 -2.31 -7.94
CA ALA A 20 -8.40 -3.50 -7.48
C ALA A 20 -7.46 -3.11 -6.34
N GLN A 21 -7.35 -3.97 -5.33
CA GLN A 21 -6.43 -3.74 -4.22
C GLN A 21 -5.03 -3.53 -4.79
N LEU A 22 -4.44 -2.37 -4.51
CA LEU A 22 -3.06 -2.11 -4.90
C LEU A 22 -2.14 -3.01 -4.08
N LEU A 23 -1.22 -3.68 -4.77
CA LEU A 23 -0.19 -4.49 -4.14
C LEU A 23 1.13 -3.72 -4.14
N TYR A 24 1.76 -3.69 -2.98
CA TYR A 24 3.08 -3.11 -2.78
C TYR A 24 4.03 -4.18 -2.28
N VAL A 25 5.28 -4.11 -2.75
CA VAL A 25 6.33 -5.06 -2.38
C VAL A 25 7.58 -4.28 -2.04
N SER A 26 8.21 -4.62 -0.91
CA SER A 26 9.57 -4.22 -0.59
C SER A 26 10.56 -5.31 -0.97
N ASP A 27 11.76 -4.94 -1.44
CA ASP A 27 12.86 -5.87 -1.65
C ASP A 27 13.98 -5.74 -0.59
N ASN A 28 15.00 -6.58 -0.70
CA ASN A 28 16.16 -6.57 0.20
C ASN A 28 17.07 -5.36 0.00
N ASP A 29 16.93 -4.64 -1.12
CA ASP A 29 17.60 -3.36 -1.35
C ASP A 29 16.79 -2.20 -0.76
N GLU A 30 15.69 -2.47 -0.03
CA GLU A 30 14.79 -1.48 0.57
C GLU A 30 14.02 -0.62 -0.45
N LYS A 31 13.82 -1.12 -1.68
CA LYS A 31 13.00 -0.45 -2.68
C LYS A 31 11.55 -0.84 -2.53
N LEU A 32 10.66 0.14 -2.61
CA LEU A 32 9.22 -0.06 -2.66
C LEU A 32 8.76 -0.07 -4.13
N TYR A 33 8.00 -1.08 -4.50
CA TYR A 33 7.35 -1.18 -5.81
C TYR A 33 5.84 -1.25 -5.67
N ARG A 34 5.12 -0.70 -6.64
CA ARG A 34 3.68 -0.93 -6.83
C ARG A 34 3.49 -1.87 -8.00
N LEU A 35 2.66 -2.89 -7.81
CA LEU A 35 2.35 -3.88 -8.84
C LEU A 35 1.09 -3.46 -9.59
N ASN A 36 1.14 -3.58 -10.91
CA ASN A 36 -0.03 -3.52 -11.78
C ASN A 36 -0.37 -4.94 -12.25
N MET A 37 -1.40 -5.51 -11.63
CA MET A 37 -1.84 -6.88 -11.89
C MET A 37 -2.57 -7.02 -13.24
N GLU A 38 -3.10 -5.95 -13.81
CA GLU A 38 -3.75 -5.97 -15.12
C GLU A 38 -2.73 -6.06 -16.26
N GLN A 39 -1.56 -5.44 -16.06
CA GLN A 39 -0.49 -5.36 -17.05
C GLN A 39 0.67 -6.32 -16.78
N CYS A 40 0.61 -7.09 -15.69
CA CYS A 40 1.71 -7.94 -15.21
C CYS A 40 3.04 -7.16 -15.11
N SER A 41 2.98 -5.91 -14.62
CA SER A 41 4.13 -5.02 -14.51
C SER A 41 4.28 -4.49 -13.08
N TYR A 42 5.41 -3.86 -12.80
CA TYR A 42 5.65 -3.16 -11.54
C TYR A 42 6.34 -1.83 -11.82
N GLU A 43 6.15 -0.88 -10.92
CA GLU A 43 6.80 0.42 -10.95
C GLU A 43 7.55 0.66 -9.64
N PHE A 44 8.73 1.25 -9.75
CA PHE A 44 9.47 1.74 -8.59
C PHE A 44 8.77 2.98 -8.02
N ILE A 45 8.62 3.01 -6.69
CA ILE A 45 8.00 4.11 -5.96
C ILE A 45 9.09 4.94 -5.28
N VAL A 46 9.75 4.35 -4.29
CA VAL A 46 10.78 5.02 -3.47
C VAL A 46 11.82 4.03 -2.96
N GLN A 47 12.98 4.55 -2.59
CA GLN A 47 13.99 3.87 -1.83
C GLN A 47 13.78 4.20 -0.34
N MET A 48 13.47 3.19 0.46
CA MET A 48 13.39 3.32 1.91
C MET A 48 14.81 3.24 2.49
N GLN A 49 15.09 3.99 3.56
CA GLN A 49 16.43 4.13 4.15
C GLN A 49 16.43 3.63 5.60
N ILE A 50 15.97 2.39 5.81
CA ILE A 50 15.70 1.78 7.12
C ILE A 50 16.85 0.89 7.61
N GLY A 51 17.59 0.24 6.70
CA GLY A 51 18.64 -0.72 7.07
C GLY A 51 18.13 -2.17 7.19
N GLY A 52 17.41 -2.62 6.15
CA GLY A 52 16.75 -3.93 6.05
C GLY A 52 15.27 -3.86 6.44
N ILE A 53 14.40 -4.54 5.68
CA ILE A 53 12.95 -4.54 5.89
C ILE A 53 12.47 -5.98 5.98
N PHE A 54 11.65 -6.27 6.98
CA PHE A 54 11.06 -7.60 7.16
C PHE A 54 9.60 -7.66 6.73
N ASP A 55 8.83 -6.60 6.98
CA ASP A 55 7.45 -6.51 6.51
C ASP A 55 7.00 -5.05 6.41
N ILE A 56 5.96 -4.81 5.61
CA ILE A 56 5.35 -3.50 5.39
C ILE A 56 3.82 -3.60 5.43
N THR A 57 3.15 -2.55 5.89
CA THR A 57 1.69 -2.49 5.83
C THR A 57 1.18 -1.06 5.69
N PHE A 58 0.11 -0.88 4.92
CA PHE A 58 -0.66 0.36 4.93
C PHE A 58 -1.67 0.32 6.06
N HIS A 59 -1.59 1.31 6.96
CA HIS A 59 -2.60 1.49 7.98
C HIS A 59 -3.83 2.23 7.39
N PRO A 60 -5.06 2.03 7.92
CA PRO A 60 -6.25 2.75 7.48
C PRO A 60 -6.18 4.29 7.51
N ASN A 61 -5.16 4.86 8.16
CA ASN A 61 -4.88 6.30 8.14
C ASN A 61 -4.17 6.76 6.84
N GLY A 62 -3.90 5.85 5.92
CA GLY A 62 -3.23 6.11 4.63
C GLY A 62 -1.71 6.09 4.69
N LYS A 63 -1.10 5.81 5.85
CA LYS A 63 0.35 5.80 6.02
C LYS A 63 0.93 4.40 5.84
N LEU A 64 2.13 4.33 5.28
CA LEU A 64 2.91 3.11 5.18
C LEU A 64 3.79 2.95 6.44
N TYR A 65 3.76 1.76 7.02
CA TYR A 65 4.65 1.38 8.10
C TYR A 65 5.51 0.19 7.67
N ALA A 66 6.73 0.15 8.20
CA ALA A 66 7.69 -0.91 7.95
C ALA A 66 8.31 -1.37 9.27
N VAL A 67 8.52 -2.68 9.41
CA VAL A 67 9.30 -3.24 10.52
C VAL A 67 10.71 -3.61 10.03
N SER A 68 11.68 -3.27 10.87
CA SER A 68 13.08 -3.62 10.68
C SER A 68 13.67 -3.99 12.03
N TRP A 69 14.28 -5.16 12.14
CA TRP A 69 14.81 -5.68 13.39
C TRP A 69 13.75 -5.61 14.50
N SER A 70 13.96 -4.78 15.51
CA SER A 70 13.03 -4.57 16.62
C SER A 70 12.19 -3.30 16.52
N SER A 71 12.38 -2.50 15.46
CA SER A 71 11.82 -1.15 15.36
C SER A 71 10.73 -1.04 14.29
N LEU A 72 9.75 -0.17 14.59
CA LEU A 72 8.70 0.24 13.67
C LEU A 72 9.02 1.64 13.12
N TYR A 73 8.87 1.80 11.82
CA TYR A 73 9.07 3.06 11.11
C TYR A 73 7.82 3.43 10.32
N GLU A 74 7.53 4.73 10.26
CA GLU A 74 6.63 5.31 9.27
C GLU A 74 7.44 5.69 8.03
N VAL A 75 6.91 5.41 6.85
CA VAL A 75 7.57 5.63 5.56
C VAL A 75 6.78 6.63 4.74
N ASP A 76 7.45 7.69 4.28
CA ASP A 76 6.92 8.61 3.29
C ASP A 76 7.07 8.00 1.89
N THR A 77 5.96 7.62 1.27
CA THR A 77 5.94 7.01 -0.07
C THR A 77 6.22 7.97 -1.22
N LEU A 78 6.35 9.28 -0.96
CA LEU A 78 6.73 10.27 -1.96
C LEU A 78 8.22 10.52 -2.00
N THR A 79 8.88 10.48 -0.83
CA THR A 79 10.30 10.83 -0.69
C THR A 79 11.20 9.65 -0.33
N GLY A 80 10.63 8.57 0.22
CA GLY A 80 11.39 7.48 0.84
C GLY A 80 11.91 7.81 2.24
N GLY A 81 11.57 8.99 2.77
CA GLY A 81 11.94 9.41 4.12
C GLY A 81 11.30 8.51 5.18
N VAL A 82 12.04 8.25 6.26
CA VAL A 82 11.63 7.32 7.31
C VAL A 82 11.63 8.03 8.66
N SER A 83 10.59 7.79 9.45
CA SER A 83 10.46 8.32 10.81
C SER A 83 10.33 7.17 11.80
N PHE A 84 11.20 7.13 12.80
CA PHE A 84 11.11 6.16 13.89
C PHE A 84 9.80 6.36 14.66
N VAL A 85 9.10 5.26 14.94
CA VAL A 85 7.86 5.26 15.73
C VAL A 85 8.11 4.68 17.10
N THR A 86 8.62 3.44 17.17
CA THR A 86 8.87 2.74 18.43
C THR A 86 9.85 1.58 18.25
N ASP A 87 10.40 1.10 19.36
CA ASP A 87 11.22 -0.10 19.45
C ASP A 87 10.54 -1.09 20.40
N PHE A 88 10.35 -2.32 19.94
CA PHE A 88 9.75 -3.40 20.70
C PHE A 88 10.78 -4.15 21.55
N GLY A 89 12.09 -3.89 21.37
CA GLY A 89 13.17 -4.56 22.10
C GLY A 89 13.37 -6.03 21.73
N THR A 90 12.67 -6.53 20.71
CA THR A 90 12.79 -7.89 20.17
C THR A 90 12.48 -7.89 18.67
N THR A 91 13.04 -8.86 17.94
CA THR A 91 12.89 -8.91 16.49
C THR A 91 11.44 -9.13 16.07
N CYS A 92 10.95 -8.27 15.17
CA CYS A 92 9.62 -8.31 14.59
C CYS A 92 9.71 -8.83 13.15
N SER A 93 8.98 -9.90 12.81
CA SER A 93 9.07 -10.53 11.49
C SER A 93 7.86 -10.28 10.58
N ALA A 94 6.74 -9.82 11.14
CA ALA A 94 5.49 -9.64 10.41
C ALA A 94 4.75 -8.43 10.96
N LEU A 95 4.00 -7.76 10.07
CA LEU A 95 3.24 -6.57 10.36
C LEU A 95 1.88 -6.63 9.67
N THR A 96 0.82 -6.39 10.44
CA THR A 96 -0.52 -6.25 9.89
C THR A 96 -1.21 -5.06 10.56
N ALA A 97 -1.99 -4.32 9.80
CA ALA A 97 -2.87 -3.29 10.32
C ALA A 97 -4.32 -3.77 10.17
N SER A 98 -5.10 -3.60 11.24
CA SER A 98 -6.55 -3.73 11.21
C SER A 98 -7.21 -2.37 11.39
N GLY A 99 -8.38 -2.20 10.77
CA GLY A 99 -9.25 -1.03 10.91
C GLY A 99 -10.63 -1.43 11.40
#